data_AF-A0AAD7A1E6-F1
#
_entry.id   AF-A0AAD7A1E6-F1
#
_cell.length_a   1.000
_cell.length_b   1.000
_cell.length_c   1.000
_cell.angle_alpha   90.00
_cell.angle_beta   90.00
_cell.angle_gamma   90.00
#
_symmetry.space_group_name_H-M   'P 1'
#
loop_
_entity.id
_entity.type
_entity.pdbx_description
1 polymer ?
#
loop_
_entity_poly.entity_id
_entity_poly.type
_entity_poly.pdbx_seq_one_letter_code
_entity_poly.pdbx_strand_id
1 'polypeptide(L)'
;MSSKPATGSGARDVWVNDVEPTILQVFAGGEPISLETRIAVYTAVYNCMTKSNASSADFYVQIQSFFTEYTTRIATAAPADDSTLPEYYDAEWARFSPGVKFVNRLLDFTNRHYVKRVRDEGHLDILTVRNLAFKSWKNHVFEALLLRLENSNTVEKARLERIRTLFEAPELNQESLGNMHLSAC
;
A
#
# COMPACT_ATOMS: atom_id res chain seq x y z
N MET A 1 -0.94 -28.67 28.91
CA MET A 1 -1.78 -28.60 27.69
C MET A 1 -2.68 -27.39 27.85
N SER A 2 -2.22 -26.21 27.42
CA SER A 2 -3.06 -25.00 27.41
C SER A 2 -3.72 -24.88 26.05
N SER A 3 -5.01 -25.17 26.00
CA SER A 3 -5.84 -24.82 24.85
C SER A 3 -5.90 -23.30 24.74
N LYS A 4 -5.44 -22.78 23.60
CA LYS A 4 -5.73 -21.40 23.20
C LYS A 4 -7.24 -21.31 22.96
N PRO A 5 -7.92 -20.25 23.43
CA PRO A 5 -9.35 -20.13 23.22
C PRO A 5 -9.62 -19.88 21.73
N ALA A 6 -10.65 -20.52 21.21
CA ALA A 6 -11.22 -20.21 19.90
C ALA A 6 -11.82 -18.79 19.96
N THR A 7 -11.04 -17.78 19.62
CA THR A 7 -11.53 -16.41 19.43
C THR A 7 -12.21 -16.35 18.07
N GLY A 8 -13.45 -15.85 18.04
CA GLY A 8 -14.23 -15.70 16.81
C GLY A 8 -13.50 -14.78 15.83
N SER A 9 -12.72 -15.35 14.92
CA SER A 9 -11.79 -14.57 14.10
C SER A 9 -12.53 -13.95 12.92
N GLY A 10 -12.93 -12.69 13.09
CA GLY A 10 -13.41 -11.84 12.01
C GLY A 10 -12.26 -11.37 11.13
N ALA A 11 -12.58 -10.76 9.97
CA ALA A 11 -11.58 -10.18 9.08
C ALA A 11 -10.66 -9.17 9.78
N ARG A 12 -11.22 -8.40 10.72
CA ARG A 12 -10.47 -7.44 11.55
C ARG A 12 -9.43 -8.11 12.45
N ASP A 13 -9.74 -9.27 13.05
CA ASP A 13 -8.80 -9.93 13.96
C ASP A 13 -7.61 -10.51 13.20
N VAL A 14 -7.85 -11.13 12.04
CA VAL A 14 -6.78 -11.61 11.15
C VAL A 14 -5.94 -10.43 10.67
N TRP A 15 -6.58 -9.31 10.34
CA TRP A 15 -5.87 -8.11 9.93
C TRP A 15 -4.93 -7.60 11.00
N VAL A 16 -5.45 -7.31 12.20
CA VAL A 16 -4.71 -6.67 13.29
C VAL A 16 -3.61 -7.58 13.86
N ASN A 17 -3.87 -8.88 13.97
CA ASN A 17 -2.94 -9.79 14.64
C ASN A 17 -1.88 -10.38 13.69
N ASP A 18 -2.22 -10.61 12.43
CA ASP A 18 -1.34 -11.33 11.50
C ASP A 18 -0.82 -10.41 10.38
N VAL A 19 -1.72 -9.70 9.71
CA VAL A 19 -1.41 -9.02 8.43
C VAL A 19 -0.73 -7.68 8.65
N GLU A 20 -1.37 -6.77 9.39
CA GLU A 20 -0.89 -5.40 9.60
C GLU A 20 0.52 -5.35 10.22
N PRO A 21 0.85 -6.10 11.29
CA PRO A 21 2.19 -6.09 11.85
C PRO A 21 3.27 -6.52 10.85
N THR A 22 2.94 -7.53 10.03
CA THR A 22 3.85 -8.04 8.99
C THR A 22 4.08 -6.99 7.91
N ILE A 23 3.02 -6.31 7.47
CA ILE A 23 3.13 -5.24 6.45
C ILE A 23 3.91 -4.05 7.01
N LEU A 24 3.67 -3.65 8.27
CA LEU A 24 4.41 -2.58 8.92
C LEU A 24 5.90 -2.91 9.04
N GLN A 25 6.26 -4.16 9.35
CA GLN A 25 7.65 -4.60 9.38
C GLN A 25 8.32 -4.49 7.99
N VAL A 26 7.61 -4.84 6.92
CA VAL A 26 8.10 -4.69 5.54
C VAL A 26 8.42 -3.23 5.23
N PHE A 27 7.52 -2.31 5.59
CA PHE A 27 7.72 -0.90 5.31
C PHE A 27 8.72 -0.21 6.25
N ALA A 28 8.94 -0.74 7.44
CA ALA A 28 9.97 -0.27 8.36
C ALA A 28 11.40 -0.56 7.88
N GLY A 29 11.57 -1.42 6.86
CA GLY A 29 12.90 -1.80 6.36
C GLY A 29 13.71 -2.65 7.34
N GLY A 30 13.03 -3.36 8.24
CA GLY A 30 13.65 -4.24 9.23
C GLY A 30 14.09 -5.59 8.64
N GLU A 31 14.31 -6.57 9.53
CA GLU A 31 14.67 -7.92 9.14
C GLU A 31 13.68 -8.52 8.13
N PRO A 32 14.17 -9.31 7.14
CA PRO A 32 13.31 -9.98 6.18
C PRO A 32 12.23 -10.81 6.88
N ILE A 33 11.01 -10.75 6.35
CA ILE A 33 9.92 -11.58 6.87
C ILE A 33 10.28 -13.05 6.70
N SER A 34 10.27 -13.80 7.82
CA SER A 34 10.59 -15.22 7.82
C SER A 34 9.60 -16.01 6.97
N LEU A 35 10.03 -17.17 6.45
CA LEU A 35 9.15 -18.06 5.71
C LEU A 35 7.97 -18.53 6.58
N GLU A 36 8.23 -18.81 7.86
CA GLU A 36 7.21 -19.22 8.83
C GLU A 36 6.13 -18.14 8.99
N THR A 37 6.53 -16.89 9.25
CA THR A 37 5.62 -15.75 9.34
C THR A 37 4.82 -15.59 8.05
N ARG A 38 5.49 -15.67 6.90
CA ARG A 38 4.83 -15.55 5.59
C ARG A 38 3.76 -16.63 5.39
N ILE A 39 4.05 -17.88 5.74
CA ILE A 39 3.11 -18.99 5.62
C ILE A 39 1.94 -18.81 6.60
N ALA A 40 2.22 -18.40 7.84
CA ALA A 40 1.20 -18.16 8.86
C ALA A 40 0.21 -17.09 8.39
N VAL A 41 0.71 -15.93 7.94
CA VAL A 41 -0.14 -14.83 7.44
C VAL A 41 -0.93 -15.27 6.21
N TYR A 42 -0.27 -15.91 5.24
CA TYR A 42 -0.97 -16.40 4.04
C TYR A 42 -2.11 -17.36 4.39
N THR A 43 -1.87 -18.28 5.32
CA THR A 43 -2.86 -19.24 5.80
C THR A 43 -4.02 -18.55 6.54
N ALA A 44 -3.72 -17.56 7.37
CA ALA A 44 -4.72 -16.78 8.09
C ALA A 44 -5.62 -15.99 7.12
N VAL A 45 -5.03 -15.34 6.12
CA VAL A 45 -5.75 -14.64 5.05
C VAL A 45 -6.62 -15.62 4.25
N TYR A 46 -6.07 -16.75 3.82
CA TYR A 46 -6.82 -17.79 3.11
C TYR A 46 -8.05 -18.22 3.91
N ASN A 47 -7.84 -18.68 5.15
CA ASN A 47 -8.91 -19.16 6.03
C ASN A 47 -9.95 -18.07 6.31
N CYS A 48 -9.53 -16.81 6.45
CA CYS A 48 -10.43 -15.68 6.62
C CYS A 48 -11.30 -15.49 5.37
N MET A 49 -10.68 -15.42 4.19
CA MET A 49 -11.34 -15.10 2.93
C MET A 49 -12.27 -16.22 2.43
N THR A 50 -12.02 -17.48 2.80
CA THR A 50 -12.87 -18.61 2.42
C THR A 50 -14.06 -18.85 3.35
N LYS A 51 -14.16 -18.16 4.49
CA LYS A 51 -15.28 -18.32 5.43
C LYS A 51 -16.60 -17.82 4.87
N SER A 52 -16.61 -16.64 4.23
CA SER A 52 -17.82 -16.06 3.62
C SER A 52 -17.48 -14.88 2.70
N ASN A 53 -18.41 -14.54 1.79
CA ASN A 53 -18.28 -13.36 0.94
C ASN A 53 -18.21 -12.05 1.75
N ALA A 54 -18.99 -11.93 2.83
CA ALA A 54 -18.93 -10.77 3.72
C ALA A 54 -17.53 -10.60 4.34
N SER A 55 -16.93 -11.70 4.80
CA SER A 55 -15.56 -11.67 5.33
C SER A 55 -14.54 -11.23 4.29
N SER A 56 -14.76 -11.55 3.01
CA SER A 56 -13.85 -11.13 1.93
C SER A 56 -13.94 -9.64 1.60
N ALA A 57 -15.15 -9.06 1.69
CA ALA A 57 -15.37 -7.63 1.50
C ALA A 57 -14.79 -6.84 2.68
N ASP A 58 -15.06 -7.26 3.91
CA ASP A 58 -14.53 -6.63 5.12
C ASP A 58 -13.00 -6.65 5.13
N PHE A 59 -12.38 -7.74 4.68
CA PHE A 59 -10.93 -7.83 4.57
C PHE A 59 -10.36 -6.85 3.53
N TYR A 60 -11.02 -6.69 2.38
CA TYR A 60 -10.60 -5.69 1.38
C TYR A 60 -10.71 -4.26 1.93
N VAL A 61 -11.76 -3.96 2.71
CA VAL A 61 -11.89 -2.66 3.40
C VAL A 61 -10.70 -2.42 4.33
N GLN A 62 -10.22 -3.43 5.07
CA GLN A 62 -9.02 -3.26 5.91
C GLN A 62 -7.78 -2.88 5.09
N ILE A 63 -7.58 -3.47 3.90
CA ILE A 63 -6.46 -3.13 3.01
C ILE A 63 -6.55 -1.65 2.58
N GLN A 64 -7.74 -1.19 2.21
CA GLN A 64 -7.97 0.19 1.80
C GLN A 64 -7.75 1.18 2.95
N SER A 65 -8.29 0.89 4.12
CA SER A 65 -8.07 1.68 5.33
C SER A 65 -6.58 1.77 5.66
N PHE A 66 -5.87 0.65 5.65
CA PHE A 66 -4.44 0.61 5.94
C PHE A 66 -3.62 1.50 5.00
N PHE A 67 -3.77 1.36 3.68
CA PHE A 67 -2.97 2.18 2.76
C PHE A 67 -3.31 3.66 2.86
N THR A 68 -4.57 4.00 3.09
CA THR A 68 -5.01 5.39 3.33
C THR A 68 -4.35 5.96 4.58
N GLU A 69 -4.42 5.24 5.69
CA GLU A 69 -3.82 5.68 6.96
C GLU A 69 -2.29 5.76 6.85
N TYR A 70 -1.65 4.74 6.30
CA TYR A 70 -0.19 4.67 6.19
C TYR A 70 0.36 5.82 5.33
N THR A 71 -0.24 6.07 4.16
CA THR A 71 0.17 7.17 3.27
C THR A 71 -0.15 8.55 3.84
N THR A 72 -1.27 8.70 4.56
CA THR A 72 -1.58 9.95 5.28
C THR A 72 -0.55 10.22 6.39
N ARG A 73 -0.11 9.18 7.10
CA ARG A 73 0.95 9.30 8.13
C ARG A 73 2.27 9.76 7.52
N ILE A 74 2.67 9.23 6.36
CA ILE A 74 3.84 9.71 5.62
C ILE A 74 3.70 11.20 5.30
N ALA A 75 2.60 11.61 4.67
CA ALA A 75 2.39 13.02 4.32
C ALA A 75 2.42 13.95 5.53
N THR A 76 1.85 13.51 6.65
CA THR A 76 1.82 14.28 7.91
C THR A 76 3.20 14.36 8.58
N ALA A 77 4.05 13.36 8.37
CA ALA A 77 5.41 13.31 8.91
C ALA A 77 6.44 14.06 8.05
N ALA A 78 6.02 14.64 6.93
CA ALA A 78 6.90 15.38 6.05
C ALA A 78 7.57 16.57 6.78
N PRO A 79 8.86 16.84 6.53
CA PRO A 79 9.57 17.99 7.12
C PRO A 79 8.83 19.29 6.90
N ALA A 80 8.95 20.27 7.81
CA ALA A 80 8.39 21.61 7.62
C ALA A 80 9.20 22.45 6.61
N ASP A 81 10.49 22.15 6.44
CA ASP A 81 11.36 22.80 5.48
C ASP A 81 11.13 22.23 4.07
N ASP A 82 10.53 23.04 3.20
CA ASP A 82 10.19 22.66 1.84
C ASP A 82 11.42 22.31 0.98
N SER A 83 12.63 22.80 1.33
CA SER A 83 13.86 22.53 0.58
C SER A 83 14.32 21.06 0.67
N THR A 84 13.85 20.32 1.69
CA THR A 84 14.20 18.92 1.93
C THR A 84 13.10 17.93 1.52
N LEU A 85 11.98 18.45 1.00
CA LEU A 85 10.85 17.63 0.58
C LEU A 85 11.16 16.67 -0.58
N PRO A 86 11.95 17.05 -1.61
CA PRO A 86 12.30 16.13 -2.67
C PRO A 86 13.03 14.88 -2.15
N GLU A 87 14.03 15.08 -1.28
CA GLU A 87 14.80 13.99 -0.68
C GLU A 87 13.92 13.13 0.24
N TYR A 88 13.06 13.76 1.03
CA TYR A 88 12.09 13.07 1.88
C TYR A 88 11.16 12.17 1.05
N TYR A 89 10.57 12.73 -0.01
CA TYR A 89 9.68 11.98 -0.89
C TYR A 89 10.40 10.78 -1.51
N ASP A 90 11.62 10.99 -2.02
CA ASP A 90 12.39 9.93 -2.67
C ASP A 90 12.75 8.80 -1.71
N ALA A 91 13.15 9.14 -0.48
CA ALA A 91 13.45 8.16 0.55
C ALA A 91 12.21 7.33 0.92
N GLU A 92 11.06 7.97 1.12
CA GLU A 92 9.83 7.27 1.46
C GLU A 92 9.31 6.44 0.26
N TRP A 93 9.42 6.95 -0.97
CA TRP A 93 9.04 6.22 -2.17
C TRP A 93 9.93 4.98 -2.40
N ALA A 94 11.23 5.11 -2.16
CA ALA A 94 12.20 4.02 -2.26
C ALA A 94 11.93 2.90 -1.24
N ARG A 95 11.31 3.21 -0.10
CA ARG A 95 10.86 2.20 0.89
C ARG A 95 9.49 1.63 0.53
N PHE A 96 8.56 2.49 0.13
CA PHE A 96 7.18 2.12 -0.14
C PHE A 96 7.05 1.24 -1.39
N SER A 97 7.63 1.66 -2.52
CA SER A 97 7.39 1.01 -3.80
C SER A 97 7.88 -0.46 -3.86
N PRO A 98 9.04 -0.84 -3.29
CA PRO A 98 9.42 -2.25 -3.19
C PRO A 98 8.58 -3.01 -2.18
N GLY A 99 8.21 -2.39 -1.06
CA GLY A 99 7.35 -2.99 -0.04
C GLY A 99 5.98 -3.38 -0.59
N VAL A 100 5.37 -2.52 -1.43
CA VAL A 100 4.10 -2.82 -2.11
C VAL A 100 4.18 -4.09 -2.95
N LYS A 101 5.32 -4.37 -3.60
CA LYS A 101 5.51 -5.62 -4.37
C LYS A 101 5.44 -6.85 -3.47
N PHE A 102 6.00 -6.78 -2.26
CA PHE A 102 5.90 -7.86 -1.28
C PHE A 102 4.47 -8.00 -0.77
N VAL A 103 3.83 -6.91 -0.34
CA VAL A 103 2.45 -6.92 0.18
C VAL A 103 1.46 -7.47 -0.85
N ASN A 104 1.60 -7.09 -2.13
CA ASN A 104 0.76 -7.62 -3.19
C ASN A 104 0.92 -9.13 -3.37
N ARG A 105 2.12 -9.68 -3.18
CA ARG A 105 2.34 -11.15 -3.21
C ARG A 105 1.76 -11.83 -1.97
N LEU A 106 1.91 -11.21 -0.81
CA LEU A 106 1.37 -11.71 0.45
C LEU A 106 -0.16 -11.82 0.40
N LEU A 107 -0.82 -10.82 -0.21
CA LEU A 107 -2.27 -10.71 -0.32
C LEU A 107 -2.81 -11.11 -1.71
N ASP A 108 -2.05 -11.89 -2.48
CA ASP A 108 -2.42 -12.25 -3.85
C ASP A 108 -3.71 -13.09 -3.91
N PHE A 109 -4.02 -13.82 -2.83
CA PHE A 109 -5.28 -14.53 -2.70
C PHE A 109 -6.48 -13.57 -2.80
N THR A 110 -6.38 -12.40 -2.16
CA THR A 110 -7.41 -11.35 -2.24
C THR A 110 -7.58 -10.82 -3.67
N ASN A 111 -6.48 -10.63 -4.40
CA ASN A 111 -6.55 -10.23 -5.81
C ASN A 111 -7.29 -11.27 -6.66
N ARG A 112 -6.94 -12.56 -6.50
CA ARG A 112 -7.49 -13.65 -7.32
C ARG A 112 -8.96 -13.94 -7.04
N HIS A 113 -9.38 -13.88 -5.78
CA HIS A 113 -10.69 -14.40 -5.35
C HIS A 113 -11.70 -13.30 -5.02
N TYR A 114 -11.26 -12.16 -4.49
CA TYR A 114 -12.15 -11.04 -4.20
C TYR A 114 -12.15 -10.02 -5.34
N VAL A 115 -11.00 -9.42 -5.64
CA VAL A 115 -10.90 -8.33 -6.64
C VAL A 115 -11.38 -8.80 -8.00
N LYS A 116 -10.88 -9.94 -8.48
CA LYS A 116 -11.31 -10.50 -9.77
C LYS A 116 -12.83 -10.72 -9.80
N ARG A 117 -13.38 -11.41 -8.80
CA ARG A 117 -14.82 -11.70 -8.72
C ARG A 117 -15.67 -10.44 -8.76
N VAL A 118 -15.34 -9.45 -7.93
CA VAL A 118 -16.13 -8.20 -7.83
C VAL A 118 -16.02 -7.37 -9.12
N ARG A 119 -14.85 -7.37 -9.79
CA ARG A 119 -14.71 -6.76 -11.11
C ARG A 119 -15.48 -7.50 -12.20
N ASP A 120 -15.47 -8.84 -12.17
CA ASP A 120 -16.26 -9.69 -13.08
C ASP A 120 -17.78 -9.46 -12.90
N GLU A 121 -18.21 -9.06 -11.69
CA GLU A 121 -19.59 -8.63 -11.37
C GLU A 121 -19.91 -7.18 -11.82
N GLY A 122 -18.94 -6.44 -12.37
CA GLY A 122 -19.13 -5.10 -12.96
C GLY A 122 -18.57 -3.93 -12.14
N HIS A 123 -18.01 -4.17 -10.96
CA HIS A 123 -17.44 -3.12 -10.10
C HIS A 123 -15.99 -2.82 -10.48
N LEU A 124 -15.81 -2.00 -11.51
CA LEU A 124 -14.48 -1.65 -12.06
C LEU A 124 -13.66 -0.72 -11.17
N ASP A 125 -14.28 -0.14 -10.14
CA ASP A 125 -13.65 0.73 -9.15
C ASP A 125 -12.80 -0.03 -8.12
N ILE A 126 -13.00 -1.35 -8.00
CA ILE A 126 -12.17 -2.22 -7.16
C ILE A 126 -10.80 -2.44 -7.81
N LEU A 127 -9.76 -2.13 -7.04
CA LEU A 127 -8.38 -2.17 -7.49
C LEU A 127 -7.67 -3.39 -6.92
N THR A 128 -6.64 -3.85 -7.62
CA THR A 128 -5.69 -4.81 -7.04
C THR A 128 -4.95 -4.17 -5.87
N VAL A 129 -4.43 -4.98 -4.95
CA VAL A 129 -3.66 -4.50 -3.78
C VAL A 129 -2.54 -3.53 -4.18
N ARG A 130 -1.79 -3.86 -5.24
CA ARG A 130 -0.75 -2.98 -5.82
C ARG A 130 -1.32 -1.63 -6.27
N ASN A 131 -2.40 -1.64 -7.06
CA ASN A 131 -2.96 -0.41 -7.63
C ASN A 131 -3.62 0.45 -6.54
N LEU A 132 -4.24 -0.17 -5.55
CA LEU A 132 -4.77 0.51 -4.37
C LEU A 132 -3.65 1.24 -3.61
N ALA A 133 -2.52 0.58 -3.37
CA ALA A 133 -1.37 1.18 -2.70
C ALA A 133 -0.83 2.40 -3.45
N PHE A 134 -0.65 2.31 -4.77
CA PHE A 134 -0.15 3.44 -5.56
C PHE A 134 -1.17 4.56 -5.70
N LYS A 135 -2.47 4.26 -5.80
CA LYS A 135 -3.53 5.26 -5.76
C LYS A 135 -3.53 6.00 -4.43
N SER A 136 -3.38 5.29 -3.31
CA SER A 136 -3.26 5.92 -1.98
C SER A 136 -2.02 6.80 -1.90
N TRP A 137 -0.87 6.36 -2.41
CA TRP A 137 0.33 7.20 -2.45
C TRP A 137 0.12 8.48 -3.25
N LYS A 138 -0.45 8.39 -4.46
CA LYS A 138 -0.81 9.56 -5.27
C LYS A 138 -1.65 10.53 -4.44
N ASN A 139 -2.80 10.04 -3.96
CA ASN A 139 -3.84 10.87 -3.37
C ASN A 139 -3.42 11.51 -2.03
N HIS A 140 -2.60 10.82 -1.25
CA HIS A 140 -2.32 11.23 0.13
C HIS A 140 -0.89 11.74 0.33
N VAL A 141 0.11 11.23 -0.40
CA VAL A 141 1.50 11.72 -0.30
C VAL A 141 1.78 12.72 -1.41
N PHE A 142 1.68 12.30 -2.67
CA PHE A 142 2.11 13.14 -3.78
C PHE A 142 1.29 14.42 -3.86
N GLU A 143 -0.04 14.34 -3.90
CA GLU A 143 -0.91 15.54 -3.98
C GLU A 143 -0.79 16.44 -2.74
N ALA A 144 -0.57 15.87 -1.55
CA ALA A 144 -0.40 16.66 -0.33
C ALA A 144 0.92 17.44 -0.32
N LEU A 145 2.00 16.85 -0.86
CA LEU A 145 3.30 17.51 -0.95
C LEU A 145 3.42 18.41 -2.18
N LEU A 146 2.65 18.15 -3.24
CA LEU A 146 2.67 18.89 -4.49
C LEU A 146 2.47 20.39 -4.31
N LEU A 147 1.46 20.80 -3.52
CA LEU A 147 1.20 22.21 -3.24
C LEU A 147 2.40 22.93 -2.62
N ARG A 148 3.17 22.22 -1.78
CA ARG A 148 4.37 22.77 -1.12
C ARG A 148 5.55 22.84 -2.09
N LEU A 149 5.73 21.80 -2.90
CA LEU A 149 6.78 21.73 -3.93
C LEU A 149 6.57 22.80 -5.02
N GLU A 150 5.34 23.04 -5.44
CA GLU A 150 5.00 24.07 -6.43
C GLU A 150 5.28 25.49 -5.93
N ASN A 151 5.06 25.75 -4.63
CA ASN A 151 5.29 27.07 -4.02
C ASN A 151 6.77 27.35 -3.74
N SER A 152 7.54 26.31 -3.42
CA SER A 152 8.96 26.45 -3.07
C SER A 152 9.91 26.52 -4.28
N ASN A 153 9.44 26.21 -5.49
CA ASN A 153 10.25 26.12 -6.72
C ASN A 153 11.48 25.18 -6.60
N THR A 154 11.42 24.21 -5.68
CA THR A 154 12.50 23.26 -5.40
C THR A 154 12.63 22.17 -6.45
N VAL A 155 11.54 21.88 -7.17
CA VAL A 155 11.48 20.88 -8.24
C VAL A 155 10.98 21.53 -9.52
N GLU A 156 11.60 21.18 -10.65
CA GLU A 156 11.12 21.61 -11.97
C GLU A 156 9.66 21.20 -12.18
N LYS A 157 8.79 22.16 -12.50
CA LYS A 157 7.34 21.89 -12.73
C LYS A 157 7.09 20.76 -13.74
N ALA A 158 7.93 20.66 -14.77
CA ALA A 158 7.85 19.59 -15.77
C ALA A 158 8.03 18.19 -15.14
N ARG A 159 8.82 18.07 -14.08
CA ARG A 159 9.01 16.81 -13.34
C ARG A 159 7.77 16.44 -12.52
N LEU A 160 7.17 17.42 -11.85
CA LEU A 160 5.92 17.22 -11.10
C LEU A 160 4.80 16.75 -12.03
N GLU A 161 4.63 17.41 -13.18
CA GLU A 161 3.62 17.02 -14.17
C GLU A 161 3.91 15.66 -14.81
N ARG A 162 5.18 15.30 -15.03
CA ARG A 162 5.55 13.94 -15.45
C ARG A 162 5.10 12.90 -14.42
N ILE A 163 5.33 13.12 -13.13
CA ILE A 163 4.92 12.17 -12.09
C ILE A 163 3.39 12.10 -11.98
N ARG A 164 2.70 13.25 -12.10
CA ARG A 164 1.23 13.30 -12.13
C ARG A 164 0.66 12.44 -13.26
N THR A 165 1.19 12.60 -14.47
CA THR A 165 0.77 11.82 -15.65
C THR A 165 1.11 10.33 -15.52
N LEU A 166 2.26 9.98 -14.93
CA LEU A 166 2.57 8.57 -14.63
C LEU A 166 1.51 7.94 -13.73
N PHE A 167 1.01 8.65 -12.73
CA PHE A 167 -0.09 8.17 -11.87
C PHE A 167 -1.46 8.09 -12.56
N GLU A 168 -1.62 8.69 -13.73
CA GLU A 168 -2.85 8.60 -14.55
C GLU A 168 -2.81 7.45 -15.55
N ALA A 169 -1.63 6.84 -15.74
CA ALA A 169 -1.49 5.69 -16.60
C ALA A 169 -2.40 4.54 -16.13
N PRO A 170 -3.05 3.80 -17.05
CA PRO A 170 -3.88 2.64 -16.71
C PRO A 170 -3.12 1.58 -15.90
N GLU A 171 -1.82 1.47 -16.14
CA GLU A 171 -0.93 0.56 -15.42
C GLU A 171 0.41 1.23 -15.09
N LEU A 172 0.81 1.18 -13.83
CA LEU A 172 2.15 1.56 -13.37
C LEU A 172 3.09 0.36 -13.49
N ASN A 173 3.95 0.36 -14.52
CA ASN A 173 4.96 -0.68 -14.72
C ASN A 173 6.26 -0.36 -13.94
N GLN A 174 7.25 -1.25 -13.98
CA GLN A 174 8.49 -1.07 -13.20
C GLN A 174 9.32 0.14 -13.67
N GLU A 175 9.26 0.48 -14.96
CA GLU A 175 9.89 1.68 -15.51
C GLU A 175 9.16 2.95 -15.03
N SER A 176 7.83 2.95 -15.03
CA SER A 176 7.02 4.04 -14.45
C SER A 176 7.41 4.29 -13.00
N LEU A 177 7.55 3.24 -12.18
CA LEU A 177 7.94 3.35 -10.77
C LEU A 177 9.35 3.94 -10.58
N GLY A 178 10.29 3.59 -11.47
CA GLY A 178 11.65 4.14 -11.46
C GLY A 178 11.70 5.63 -11.83
N ASN A 179 10.67 6.14 -12.52
CA ASN A 179 10.58 7.53 -12.95
C ASN A 179 9.79 8.44 -11.98
N MET A 180 9.42 7.91 -10.81
CA MET A 180 8.65 8.64 -9.79
C MET A 180 9.50 9.50 -8.85
N HIS A 181 10.82 9.51 -9.01
CA HIS A 181 11.72 10.27 -8.14
C HIS A 181 11.69 11.78 -8.42
N LEU A 182 11.72 12.58 -7.35
CA LEU A 182 11.68 14.04 -7.35
C LEU A 182 13.07 14.67 -7.34
N SER A 183 14.05 14.13 -6.61
CA SER A 183 15.42 14.64 -6.63
C SER A 183 16.09 14.34 -7.98
N ALA A 184 16.97 15.24 -8.42
CA ALA A 184 17.76 14.99 -9.62
C ALA A 184 18.78 13.89 -9.31
N CYS A 185 18.78 12.80 -10.09
CA CYS A 185 19.91 11.88 -10.12
C CYS A 185 21.14 12.55 -10.74
#